data_AF-A0AAD4M091-F1
#
_entry.id   AF-A0AAD4M091-F1
#
_cell.length_a   1.000
_cell.length_b   1.000
_cell.length_c   1.000
_cell.angle_alpha   90.00
_cell.angle_beta   90.00
_cell.angle_gamma   90.00
#
_symmetry.space_group_name_H-M   'P 1'
#
loop_
_entity.id
_entity.type
_entity.pdbx_description
1 polymer ?
#
loop_
_entity_poly.entity_id
_entity_poly.type
_entity_poly.pdbx_seq_one_letter_code
_entity_poly.pdbx_strand_id
1 'polypeptide(L)'
;MQIFSTVVFTIWLLYVWIEDSHFGSQPDCNHLVKYVILFFNVPANSIWLRIFFIISLVFAAFSLLFKFSAIVSVHMENFLDSTPIGEQKNSPTKVASVRAYSLSLSLVSAVYGVATLELIIQRNKGNIQSGEDAWGFGQIVSLILILECLIDVAVTVRTRYMKRNTPSSV
;
A
#
# COMPACT_ATOMS: atom_id res chain seq x y z
N MET A 1 8.34 3.93 -9.24
CA MET A 1 7.21 2.96 -9.27
C MET A 1 6.30 3.14 -8.06
N GLN A 2 6.80 2.98 -6.82
CA GLN A 2 5.97 2.98 -5.61
C GLN A 2 5.12 4.25 -5.42
N ILE A 3 5.69 5.45 -5.56
CA ILE A 3 4.95 6.69 -5.29
C ILE A 3 3.80 6.92 -6.28
N PHE A 4 4.05 6.67 -7.57
CA PHE A 4 3.02 6.77 -8.61
C PHE A 4 1.86 5.82 -8.31
N SER A 5 2.16 4.56 -7.97
CA SER A 5 1.15 3.58 -7.57
C SER A 5 0.35 4.05 -6.34
N THR A 6 1.01 4.64 -5.34
CA THR A 6 0.33 5.15 -4.14
C THR A 6 -0.59 6.33 -4.45
N VAL A 7 -0.18 7.25 -5.33
CA VAL A 7 -1.00 8.40 -5.75
C VAL A 7 -2.24 7.92 -6.49
N VAL A 8 -2.08 7.04 -7.49
CA VAL A 8 -3.20 6.48 -8.25
C VAL A 8 -4.17 5.75 -7.32
N PHE A 9 -3.65 4.93 -6.41
CA PHE A 9 -4.47 4.18 -5.46
C PHE A 9 -5.22 5.09 -4.48
N THR A 10 -4.59 6.18 -4.03
CA THR A 10 -5.21 7.16 -3.13
C THR A 10 -6.33 7.92 -3.82
N ILE A 11 -6.13 8.34 -5.07
CA ILE A 11 -7.17 9.00 -5.89
C ILE A 11 -8.34 8.05 -6.10
N TRP A 12 -8.06 6.80 -6.47
CA TRP A 12 -9.09 5.78 -6.67
C TRP A 12 -9.88 5.51 -5.39
N LEU A 13 -9.20 5.35 -4.24
CA LEU A 13 -9.89 5.17 -2.96
C LEU A 13 -10.74 6.38 -2.57
N LEU A 14 -10.23 7.61 -2.76
CA LEU A 14 -11.02 8.82 -2.49
C LEU A 14 -12.28 8.84 -3.36
N TYR A 15 -12.16 8.52 -4.65
CA TYR A 15 -13.31 8.40 -5.54
C TYR A 15 -14.33 7.38 -5.03
N VAL A 16 -13.88 6.17 -4.65
CA VAL A 16 -14.75 5.11 -4.10
C VAL A 16 -15.49 5.55 -2.84
N TRP A 17 -14.82 6.28 -1.94
CA TRP A 17 -15.43 6.70 -0.68
C TRP A 17 -16.32 7.95 -0.79
N ILE A 18 -16.16 8.72 -1.86
CA ILE A 18 -17.03 9.86 -2.19
C ILE A 18 -18.28 9.39 -2.95
N GLU A 19 -18.11 8.51 -3.93
CA GLU A 19 -19.21 7.99 -4.77
C GLU A 19 -19.88 6.80 -4.07
N ASP A 20 -20.75 7.15 -3.13
CA ASP A 20 -21.08 6.34 -1.97
C ASP A 20 -22.12 5.22 -2.20
N SER A 21 -22.95 5.41 -3.23
CA SER A 21 -24.22 4.69 -3.44
C SER A 21 -24.24 3.97 -4.78
N HIS A 22 -23.38 4.35 -5.73
CA HIS A 22 -23.42 3.83 -7.09
C HIS A 22 -22.21 2.99 -7.49
N PHE A 23 -21.45 2.51 -6.51
CA PHE A 23 -20.24 1.75 -6.80
C PHE A 23 -20.59 0.34 -7.32
N GLY A 24 -19.89 -0.09 -8.38
CA GLY A 24 -20.04 -1.43 -8.97
C GLY A 24 -21.15 -1.55 -10.01
N SER A 25 -21.32 -2.76 -10.53
CA SER A 25 -22.35 -3.09 -11.54
C SER A 25 -23.77 -3.16 -10.97
N GLN A 26 -23.91 -3.20 -9.64
CA GLN A 26 -25.19 -3.35 -8.93
C GLN A 26 -25.30 -2.35 -7.76
N PRO A 27 -25.55 -1.06 -8.07
CA PRO A 27 -25.54 0.00 -7.07
C PRO A 27 -26.62 -0.19 -5.99
N ASP A 28 -27.77 -0.78 -6.36
CA ASP A 28 -28.89 -1.04 -5.44
C ASP A 28 -28.53 -2.02 -4.32
N CYS A 29 -27.53 -2.87 -4.50
CA CYS A 29 -27.11 -3.87 -3.50
C CYS A 29 -26.08 -3.34 -2.49
N ASN A 30 -25.56 -2.12 -2.67
CA ASN A 30 -24.49 -1.58 -1.83
C ASN A 30 -24.86 -1.44 -0.35
N HIS A 31 -26.15 -1.25 -0.03
CA HIS A 31 -26.64 -1.18 1.34
C HIS A 31 -26.55 -2.52 2.10
N LEU A 32 -26.44 -3.64 1.38
CA LEU A 32 -26.30 -4.99 1.94
C LEU A 32 -24.87 -5.34 2.31
N VAL A 33 -23.89 -4.61 1.75
CA VAL A 33 -22.46 -4.84 1.98
C VAL A 33 -22.08 -4.45 3.40
N LYS A 34 -21.39 -5.35 4.09
CA LYS A 34 -20.90 -5.17 5.46
C LYS A 34 -19.37 -5.22 5.49
N TYR A 35 -18.74 -4.17 5.99
CA TYR A 35 -17.34 -4.18 6.35
C TYR A 35 -17.14 -4.89 7.69
N VAL A 36 -15.96 -5.46 7.87
CA VAL A 36 -15.54 -6.01 9.16
C VAL A 36 -14.42 -5.13 9.68
N ILE A 37 -14.61 -4.48 10.82
CA ILE A 37 -13.61 -3.61 11.44
C ILE A 37 -13.40 -4.13 12.85
N LEU A 38 -12.18 -4.55 13.17
CA LEU A 38 -11.85 -5.14 14.47
C LEU A 38 -12.86 -6.24 14.88
N PHE A 39 -13.24 -7.09 13.91
CA PHE A 39 -14.23 -8.17 14.05
C PHE A 39 -15.70 -7.76 14.22
N PHE A 40 -16.03 -6.46 14.20
CA PHE A 40 -17.39 -5.96 14.21
C PHE A 40 -17.92 -5.73 12.79
N ASN A 41 -19.19 -6.07 12.56
CA ASN A 41 -19.84 -5.82 11.28
C ASN A 41 -20.33 -4.37 11.22
N VAL A 42 -19.86 -3.62 10.24
CA VAL A 42 -20.23 -2.22 10.01
C VAL A 42 -20.84 -2.10 8.61
N PRO A 43 -22.08 -1.60 8.46
CA PRO A 43 -22.69 -1.40 7.15
C PRO A 43 -21.84 -0.47 6.28
N ALA A 44 -21.71 -0.77 4.99
CA ALA A 44 -20.94 0.04 4.05
C ALA A 44 -21.45 1.48 3.91
N ASN A 45 -22.76 1.68 4.12
CA ASN A 45 -23.40 3.01 4.08
C ASN A 45 -23.24 3.82 5.39
N SER A 46 -22.40 3.38 6.32
CA SER A 46 -22.22 4.08 7.59
C SER A 46 -21.48 5.40 7.37
N ILE A 47 -22.16 6.54 7.58
CA ILE A 47 -21.60 7.89 7.39
C ILE A 47 -20.29 8.08 8.15
N TRP A 48 -20.24 7.64 9.42
CA TRP A 48 -19.04 7.77 10.25
C TRP A 48 -17.83 7.02 9.67
N LEU A 49 -18.06 5.84 9.10
CA LEU A 49 -17.01 5.05 8.47
C LEU A 49 -16.40 5.78 7.27
N ARG A 50 -17.25 6.40 6.45
CA ARG A 50 -16.79 7.16 5.28
C ARG A 50 -16.00 8.39 5.68
N ILE A 51 -16.50 9.15 6.65
CA ILE A 51 -15.78 10.31 7.20
C ILE A 51 -14.40 9.87 7.71
N PHE A 52 -14.34 8.75 8.44
CA PHE A 52 -13.08 8.20 8.94
C PHE A 52 -12.09 7.86 7.82
N PHE A 53 -12.53 7.18 6.75
CA PHE A 53 -11.66 6.84 5.62
C PHE A 53 -11.23 8.06 4.80
N ILE A 54 -12.13 9.01 4.54
CA ILE A 54 -11.80 10.25 3.82
C ILE A 54 -10.75 11.03 4.61
N ILE A 55 -10.96 11.23 5.92
CA ILE A 55 -9.98 11.91 6.78
C ILE A 55 -8.63 11.17 6.73
N SER A 56 -8.65 9.85 6.85
CA SER A 56 -7.42 9.04 6.81
C SER A 56 -6.67 9.18 5.47
N LEU A 57 -7.40 9.19 4.35
CA LEU A 57 -6.83 9.37 3.01
C LEU A 57 -6.26 10.78 2.81
N VAL A 58 -6.92 11.80 3.34
CA VAL A 58 -6.43 13.18 3.32
C VAL A 58 -5.12 13.29 4.12
N PHE A 59 -5.06 12.73 5.33
CA PHE A 59 -3.81 12.68 6.10
C PHE A 59 -2.69 11.92 5.39
N ALA A 60 -3.01 10.82 4.70
CA ALA A 60 -2.05 10.08 3.89
C ALA A 60 -1.53 10.92 2.72
N ALA A 61 -2.39 11.66 2.03
CA ALA A 61 -2.01 12.57 0.95
C ALA A 61 -1.10 13.70 1.44
N PHE A 62 -1.43 14.35 2.56
CA PHE A 62 -0.55 15.34 3.19
C PHE A 62 0.82 14.74 3.54
N SER A 63 0.84 13.54 4.13
CA SER A 63 2.08 12.84 4.47
C SER A 63 2.95 12.56 3.24
N LEU A 64 2.34 12.23 2.09
CA LEU A 64 3.07 12.09 0.83
C LEU A 64 3.66 13.42 0.36
N LEU A 65 2.91 14.52 0.44
CA LEU A 65 3.40 15.85 0.07
C LEU A 65 4.60 16.27 0.94
N PHE A 66 4.56 16.01 2.25
CA PHE A 66 5.69 16.27 3.13
C PHE A 66 6.93 15.45 2.75
N LYS A 67 6.77 14.17 2.41
CA LYS A 67 7.88 13.33 1.94
C LYS A 67 8.48 13.86 0.63
N PHE A 68 7.63 14.26 -0.31
CA PHE A 68 8.09 14.88 -1.55
C PHE A 68 8.84 16.18 -1.30
N SER A 69 8.28 17.07 -0.48
CA SER A 69 8.92 18.34 -0.10
C SER A 69 10.30 18.09 0.50
N ALA A 70 10.42 17.16 1.46
CA ALA A 70 11.71 16.80 2.06
C ALA A 70 12.72 16.26 1.05
N ILE A 71 12.29 15.40 0.10
CA ILE A 71 13.18 14.89 -0.96
C ILE A 71 13.64 16.04 -1.87
N VAL A 72 12.74 16.95 -2.26
CA VAL A 72 13.06 18.10 -3.09
C VAL A 72 14.00 19.06 -2.36
N SER A 73 13.74 19.35 -1.08
CA SER A 73 14.62 20.19 -0.26
C SER A 73 16.03 19.62 -0.18
N VAL A 74 16.19 18.32 0.11
CA VAL A 74 17.51 17.67 0.14
C VAL A 74 18.17 17.67 -1.24
N HIS A 75 17.41 17.47 -2.32
CA HIS A 75 17.98 17.48 -3.67
C HIS A 75 18.40 18.89 -4.10
N MET A 76 17.64 19.92 -3.73
CA MET A 76 17.97 21.32 -3.98
C MET A 76 19.19 21.75 -3.16
N GLU A 77 19.30 21.34 -1.89
CA GLU A 77 20.48 21.58 -1.07
C GLU A 77 21.74 20.91 -1.67
N ASN A 78 21.65 19.65 -2.10
CA ASN A 78 22.77 18.95 -2.74
C ASN A 78 23.15 19.53 -4.13
N PHE A 79 22.21 20.19 -4.81
CA PHE A 79 22.48 20.85 -6.08
C PHE A 79 23.12 22.23 -5.88
N LEU A 80 22.75 22.94 -4.81
CA LEU A 80 23.29 24.25 -4.46
C LEU A 80 24.62 24.17 -3.70
N ASP A 81 24.85 23.11 -2.93
CA ASP A 81 26.03 22.94 -2.10
C ASP A 81 26.93 21.83 -2.66
N SER A 82 27.97 22.20 -3.41
CA SER A 82 29.02 21.28 -3.88
C SER A 82 30.07 20.99 -2.80
N THR A 83 29.69 20.95 -1.52
CA THR A 83 30.59 20.62 -0.41
C THR A 83 30.43 19.17 0.06
N PRO A 84 31.53 18.53 0.53
CA PRO A 84 31.51 17.10 0.85
C PRO A 84 30.64 16.83 2.08
N ILE A 85 29.69 15.90 1.89
CA ILE A 85 28.74 15.40 2.87
C ILE A 85 29.48 14.95 4.13
N GLY A 86 29.23 15.66 5.25
CA GLY A 86 29.67 15.23 6.57
C GLY A 86 29.05 13.87 6.93
N GLU A 87 29.88 12.94 7.41
CA GLU A 87 29.46 11.61 7.87
C GLU A 87 28.34 11.71 8.92
N GLN A 88 27.11 11.43 8.52
CA GLN A 88 26.01 11.22 9.45
C GLN A 88 26.21 9.87 10.14
N LYS A 89 26.88 9.89 11.30
CA LYS A 89 27.19 8.70 12.12
C LYS A 89 25.92 8.16 12.79
N ASN A 90 25.06 7.52 12.01
CA ASN A 90 23.90 6.80 12.53
C ASN A 90 24.40 5.57 13.31
N SER A 91 24.08 5.50 14.60
CA SER A 91 24.44 4.37 15.46
C SER A 91 23.78 3.08 14.93
N PRO A 92 24.57 2.03 14.58
CA PRO A 92 24.07 0.82 13.93
C PRO A 92 22.98 0.09 14.73
N THR A 93 22.99 0.21 16.06
CA THR A 93 21.99 -0.37 16.96
C THR A 93 20.61 0.28 16.83
N LYS A 94 20.54 1.61 16.62
CA LYS A 94 19.26 2.32 16.44
C LYS A 94 18.63 1.99 15.08
N VAL A 95 19.43 1.89 14.03
CA VAL A 95 18.97 1.55 12.67
C VAL A 95 18.39 0.13 12.62
N ALA A 96 19.05 -0.84 13.26
CA ALA A 96 18.56 -2.21 13.33
C ALA A 96 17.22 -2.33 14.07
N SER A 97 17.07 -1.63 15.21
CA SER A 97 15.85 -1.64 16.01
C SER A 97 14.66 -1.02 15.26
N VAL A 98 14.85 0.13 14.61
CA VAL A 98 13.81 0.77 13.79
C VAL A 98 13.39 -0.13 12.62
N ARG A 99 14.36 -0.78 11.96
CA ARG A 99 14.07 -1.71 10.87
C ARG A 99 13.30 -2.93 11.34
N ALA A 100 13.68 -3.53 12.48
CA ALA A 100 12.98 -4.67 13.05
C ALA A 100 11.54 -4.30 13.43
N TYR A 101 11.34 -3.16 14.10
CA TYR A 101 10.00 -2.66 14.42
C TYR A 101 9.14 -2.43 13.18
N SER A 102 9.72 -1.79 12.15
CA SER A 102 9.05 -1.56 10.87
C SER A 102 8.60 -2.87 10.21
N LEU A 103 9.48 -3.88 10.18
CA LEU A 103 9.16 -5.19 9.59
C LEU A 103 8.04 -5.90 10.36
N SER A 104 8.11 -5.89 11.69
CA SER A 104 7.09 -6.48 12.54
C SER A 104 5.73 -5.81 12.34
N LEU A 105 5.69 -4.47 12.30
CA LEU A 105 4.46 -3.73 12.07
C LEU A 105 3.87 -4.01 10.68
N SER A 106 4.71 -4.07 9.65
CA SER A 106 4.28 -4.46 8.30
C SER A 106 3.67 -5.85 8.26
N LEU A 107 4.27 -6.82 8.95
CA LEU A 107 3.75 -8.19 9.02
C LEU A 107 2.38 -8.23 9.72
N VAL A 108 2.24 -7.56 10.87
CA VAL A 108 0.96 -7.49 11.60
C VAL A 108 -0.12 -6.83 10.74
N SER A 109 0.22 -5.73 10.05
CA SER A 109 -0.71 -5.04 9.16
C SER A 109 -1.15 -5.92 7.99
N ALA A 110 -0.23 -6.69 7.41
CA ALA A 110 -0.54 -7.59 6.31
C ALA A 110 -1.48 -8.73 6.75
N VAL A 111 -1.17 -9.38 7.88
CA VAL A 111 -2.02 -10.45 8.45
C VAL A 111 -3.41 -9.91 8.79
N TYR A 112 -3.48 -8.73 9.42
CA TYR A 112 -4.76 -8.09 9.73
C TYR A 112 -5.57 -7.77 8.46
N GLY A 113 -4.93 -7.24 7.42
CA GLY A 113 -5.57 -6.94 6.14
C GLY A 113 -6.16 -8.20 5.48
N VAL A 114 -5.38 -9.29 5.45
CA VAL A 114 -5.83 -10.59 4.92
C VAL A 114 -7.01 -11.14 5.73
N ALA A 115 -6.89 -11.20 7.05
CA ALA A 115 -7.95 -11.72 7.91
C ALA A 115 -9.24 -10.89 7.79
N THR A 116 -9.11 -9.56 7.78
CA THR A 116 -10.26 -8.65 7.67
C THR A 116 -10.98 -8.82 6.34
N LEU A 117 -10.25 -8.94 5.24
CA LEU A 117 -10.85 -9.09 3.92
C LEU A 117 -11.51 -10.46 3.73
N GLU A 118 -10.90 -11.54 4.23
CA GLU A 118 -11.53 -12.86 4.26
C GLU A 118 -12.83 -12.84 5.06
N LEU A 119 -12.85 -12.15 6.21
CA LEU A 119 -14.06 -11.98 7.01
C LEU A 119 -15.12 -11.15 6.26
N ILE A 120 -14.73 -10.10 5.52
CA ILE A 120 -15.66 -9.33 4.69
C ILE A 120 -16.29 -10.23 3.63
N ILE A 121 -15.50 -11.03 2.90
CA ILE A 121 -16.03 -11.95 1.89
C ILE A 121 -16.99 -12.95 2.54
N GLN A 122 -16.58 -13.59 3.63
CA GLN A 122 -17.42 -14.58 4.34
C GLN A 122 -18.75 -13.99 4.81
N ARG A 123 -18.75 -12.76 5.33
CA ARG A 123 -19.95 -12.07 5.82
C ARG A 123 -20.88 -11.61 4.70
N ASN A 124 -20.35 -11.42 3.50
CA ASN A 124 -21.10 -10.97 2.34
C ASN A 124 -21.38 -12.07 1.31
N LYS A 125 -21.05 -13.35 1.56
CA LYS A 125 -21.26 -14.47 0.62
C LYS A 125 -22.65 -14.54 0.00
N GLY A 126 -23.70 -14.18 0.74
CA GLY A 126 -25.07 -14.16 0.21
C GLY A 126 -25.37 -13.05 -0.80
N ASN A 127 -24.48 -12.06 -0.92
CA ASN A 127 -24.59 -10.90 -1.81
C ASN A 127 -23.59 -10.94 -2.98
N ILE A 128 -22.77 -11.99 -3.07
CA ILE A 128 -21.73 -12.14 -4.11
C ILE A 128 -22.35 -12.87 -5.30
N GLN A 129 -22.09 -12.39 -6.52
CA GLN A 129 -22.63 -13.01 -7.72
C GLN A 129 -21.94 -14.37 -7.97
N SER A 130 -22.67 -15.34 -8.52
CA SER A 130 -22.13 -16.68 -8.79
C SER A 130 -20.89 -16.60 -9.68
N GLY A 131 -19.73 -17.03 -9.17
CA GLY A 131 -18.44 -16.98 -9.86
C GLY A 131 -17.49 -15.86 -9.41
N GLU A 132 -17.97 -14.85 -8.68
CA GLU A 132 -17.12 -13.82 -8.07
C GLU A 132 -16.40 -14.33 -6.81
N ASP A 133 -16.86 -15.43 -6.21
CA ASP A 133 -16.22 -16.13 -5.09
C ASP A 133 -15.28 -17.26 -5.54
N ALA A 134 -15.06 -17.42 -6.86
CA ALA A 134 -14.27 -18.52 -7.42
C ALA A 134 -12.80 -18.50 -6.94
N TRP A 135 -12.28 -17.34 -6.58
CA TRP A 135 -10.94 -17.17 -6.03
C TRP A 135 -11.02 -16.58 -4.63
N GLY A 136 -10.46 -17.31 -3.65
CA GLY A 136 -10.29 -16.77 -2.31
C GLY A 136 -9.26 -15.65 -2.31
N PHE A 137 -9.42 -14.67 -1.42
CA PHE A 137 -8.45 -13.58 -1.32
C PHE A 137 -7.05 -14.09 -1.01
N GLY A 138 -6.92 -15.14 -0.17
CA GLY A 138 -5.65 -15.81 0.07
C GLY A 138 -4.93 -16.29 -1.20
N GLN A 139 -5.67 -16.70 -2.24
CA GLN A 139 -5.09 -17.10 -3.54
C GLN A 139 -4.64 -15.88 -4.34
N ILE A 140 -5.46 -14.81 -4.38
CA ILE A 140 -5.13 -13.55 -5.06
C ILE A 140 -3.90 -12.90 -4.43
N VAL A 141 -3.82 -12.85 -3.09
CA VAL A 141 -2.65 -12.35 -2.36
C VAL A 141 -1.43 -13.19 -2.64
N SER A 142 -1.56 -14.51 -2.61
CA SER A 142 -0.44 -15.39 -2.92
C SER A 142 0.11 -15.12 -4.33
N LEU A 143 -0.77 -14.89 -5.31
CA LEU A 143 -0.34 -14.49 -6.65
C LEU A 143 0.37 -13.14 -6.67
N ILE A 144 -0.15 -12.13 -5.97
CA ILE A 144 0.47 -10.80 -5.89
C ILE A 144 1.86 -10.89 -5.24
N LEU A 145 1.99 -11.62 -4.12
CA LEU A 145 3.25 -11.81 -3.41
C LEU A 145 4.28 -12.58 -4.25
N ILE A 146 3.84 -13.62 -4.97
CA ILE A 146 4.70 -14.35 -5.91
C ILE A 146 5.15 -13.40 -7.03
N LEU A 147 4.24 -12.60 -7.58
CA LEU A 147 4.56 -11.64 -8.62
C LEU A 147 5.58 -10.58 -8.16
N GLU A 148 5.43 -10.03 -6.96
CA GLU A 148 6.41 -9.11 -6.37
C GLU A 148 7.78 -9.77 -6.19
N CYS A 149 7.82 -11.00 -5.68
CA CYS A 149 9.07 -11.76 -5.55
C CYS A 149 9.75 -12.00 -6.91
N LEU A 150 8.97 -12.34 -7.94
CA LEU A 150 9.47 -12.53 -9.30
C LEU A 150 10.04 -11.23 -9.88
N ILE A 151 9.38 -10.09 -9.65
CA ILE A 151 9.87 -8.76 -10.07
C ILE A 151 11.21 -8.45 -9.38
N ASP A 152 11.30 -8.64 -8.07
CA ASP A 152 12.53 -8.36 -7.31
C ASP A 152 13.70 -9.25 -7.76
N VAL A 153 13.44 -10.54 -7.99
CA VAL A 153 14.43 -11.47 -8.54
C VAL A 153 14.85 -11.01 -9.94
N ALA A 154 13.91 -10.67 -10.82
CA ALA A 154 14.21 -10.23 -12.17
C ALA A 154 15.06 -8.94 -12.19
N VAL A 155 14.72 -7.95 -11.36
CA VAL A 155 15.49 -6.71 -11.21
C VAL A 155 16.89 -7.00 -10.66
N THR A 156 17.00 -7.87 -9.67
CA THR A 156 18.30 -8.27 -9.07
C THR A 156 19.18 -8.98 -10.10
N VAL A 157 18.63 -9.94 -10.84
CA VAL A 157 19.35 -10.68 -11.89
C VAL A 157 19.79 -9.73 -13.00
N ARG A 158 18.90 -8.85 -13.49
CA ARG A 158 19.22 -7.84 -14.51
C ARG A 158 20.37 -6.95 -14.05
N THR A 159 20.33 -6.48 -12.81
CA THR A 159 21.36 -5.60 -12.24
C THR A 159 22.71 -6.31 -12.16
N ARG A 160 22.73 -7.58 -11.72
CA ARG A 160 23.95 -8.40 -11.67
C ARG A 160 24.50 -8.72 -13.06
N TYR A 161 23.63 -9.00 -14.02
CA TYR A 161 24.01 -9.27 -15.40
C TYR A 161 24.66 -8.04 -16.04
N MET A 162 24.04 -6.86 -15.91
CA MET A 162 24.61 -5.61 -16.43
C MET A 162 25.96 -5.31 -15.78
N LYS A 163 26.09 -5.44 -14.44
CA LYS A 163 27.35 -5.23 -13.74
C LYS A 163 28.48 -6.16 -14.20
N ARG A 164 28.17 -7.40 -14.60
CA ARG A 164 29.16 -8.36 -15.10
C ARG A 164 29.63 -8.03 -16.53
N ASN A 165 28.77 -7.41 -17.34
CA ASN A 165 29.04 -7.15 -18.75
C ASN A 165 29.50 -5.71 -19.04
N THR A 166 29.61 -4.83 -18.04
CA THR A 166 30.26 -3.54 -18.22
C THR A 166 31.78 -3.73 -18.29
N PRO A 167 32.44 -3.44 -19.42
CA PRO A 167 33.90 -3.52 -19.50
C PRO A 167 34.49 -2.50 -18.52
N SER A 168 35.43 -2.94 -17.70
CA SER A 168 36.27 -2.06 -16.89
C SER A 168 37.09 -1.18 -17.83
N SER A 169 36.64 0.06 -18.02
CA SER A 169 37.41 1.10 -18.70
C SER A 169 38.68 1.35 -17.90
N VAL A 170 39.80 0.86 -18.44
CA VAL A 170 41.18 1.23 -18.05
C VAL A 170 41.50 2.58 -18.63
#